data_AF-X0VCP5-F1
#
_entry.id   AF-X0VCP5-F1
#
_cell.length_a   1.000
_cell.length_b   1.000
_cell.length_c   1.000
_cell.angle_alpha   90.00
_cell.angle_beta   90.00
_cell.angle_gamma   90.00
#
_symmetry.space_group_name_H-M   'P 1'
#
loop_
_entity.id
_entity.type
_entity.pdbx_description
1 polymer ?
#
loop_
_entity_poly.entity_id
_entity_poly.type
_entity_poly.pdbx_seq_one_letter_code
_entity_poly.pdbx_strand_id
1 'polypeptide(L)' 'MKILVTGNKGYIGTVVVEMLLQKSYEVVGYDTDYYKNCDSIEYICPVKQITKDIR' A
#
# COMPACT_ATOMS: atom_id res chain seq x y z
N MET A 1 7.72 -12.03 -8.74
CA MET A 1 8.51 -10.82 -8.43
C MET A 1 7.90 -10.15 -7.21
N LYS A 2 8.73 -9.65 -6.29
CA LYS A 2 8.30 -9.00 -5.05
C LYS A 2 8.51 -7.50 -5.15
N ILE A 3 7.47 -6.71 -4.87
CA ILE A 3 7.45 -5.26 -5.09
C ILE A 3 7.13 -4.56 -3.76
N LEU A 4 8.00 -3.63 -3.37
CA LEU A 4 7.76 -2.72 -2.24
C LEU A 4 7.08 -1.46 -2.74
N VAL A 5 5.94 -1.10 -2.16
CA VAL A 5 5.21 0.14 -2.44
C VAL A 5 5.26 1.02 -1.19
N THR A 6 5.94 2.16 -1.28
CA THR A 6 5.94 3.18 -0.22
C THR A 6 4.75 4.13 -0.39
N GLY A 7 4.20 4.64 0.71
CA GLY A 7 3.00 5.48 0.66
C GLY A 7 1.77 4.71 0.17
N ASN A 8 1.73 3.39 0.39
CA ASN A 8 0.75 2.47 -0.19
C ASN A 8 -0.69 2.70 0.29
N LYS A 9 -0.88 3.46 1.37
CA LYS A 9 -2.21 3.85 1.86
C LYS A 9 -2.63 5.24 1.38
N GLY A 10 -1.75 5.97 0.69
CA GLY A 10 -2.09 7.22 0.03
C GLY A 10 -2.94 6.99 -1.22
N TYR A 11 -3.61 8.06 -1.69
CA TYR A 11 -4.54 8.01 -2.83
C TYR A 11 -4.01 7.30 -4.08
N ILE A 12 -2.74 7.55 -4.46
CA ILE A 12 -2.12 6.88 -5.61
C ILE A 12 -1.63 5.48 -5.22
N GLY A 13 -1.10 5.33 -4.01
CA GLY A 13 -0.55 4.07 -3.53
C GLY A 13 -1.58 2.95 -3.49
N THR A 14 -2.80 3.25 -3.10
CA THR A 14 -3.92 2.31 -3.06
C THR A 14 -4.26 1.76 -4.45
N VAL A 15 -4.35 2.63 -5.47
CA VAL A 15 -4.59 2.23 -6.87
C VAL A 15 -3.43 1.40 -7.42
N VAL A 16 -2.18 1.78 -7.13
CA VAL A 16 -0.99 1.05 -7.57
C VAL A 16 -0.94 -0.36 -6.95
N VAL A 17 -1.24 -0.49 -5.65
CA VAL A 17 -1.29 -1.79 -4.97
C VAL A 17 -2.31 -2.70 -5.64
N GLU A 18 -3.52 -2.20 -5.90
CA GLU A 18 -4.57 -2.97 -6.58
C GLU A 18 -4.10 -3.45 -7.97
N MET A 19 -3.56 -2.55 -8.79
CA MET A 19 -3.07 -2.89 -10.13
C MET A 19 -1.96 -3.95 -10.10
N LEU A 20 -1.07 -3.91 -9.10
CA LEU A 20 0.01 -4.89 -8.96
C LEU A 20 -0.50 -6.24 -8.48
N LEU A 21 -1.47 -6.26 -7.57
CA LEU A 21 -2.11 -7.50 -7.11
C LEU A 21 -2.90 -8.17 -8.23
N GLN A 22 -3.63 -7.41 -9.05
CA GLN A 22 -4.33 -7.91 -10.24
C GLN A 22 -3.38 -8.57 -11.26
N LYS A 23 -2.11 -8.15 -11.30
CA LYS A 23 -1.05 -8.75 -12.11
C LYS A 23 -0.33 -9.92 -11.41
N SER A 24 -0.85 -10.38 -10.28
CA SER A 24 -0.31 -11.49 -9.48
C SER A 24 1.12 -11.24 -8.94
N TYR A 25 1.48 -9.98 -8.69
CA TYR A 25 2.72 -9.66 -7.99
C TYR A 25 2.58 -9.82 -6.48
N GLU A 26 3.68 -10.19 -5.82
CA GLU A 26 3.77 -10.17 -4.36
C GLU A 26 4.07 -8.73 -3.91
N VAL A 27 3.06 -8.05 -3.38
CA VAL A 27 3.18 -6.65 -2.95
C VAL A 27 3.47 -6.59 -1.45
N VAL A 28 4.41 -5.74 -1.06
CA VAL A 28 4.68 -5.33 0.33
C VAL A 28 4.42 -3.83 0.43
N GLY A 29 3.53 -3.42 1.32
CA GLY A 29 3.27 -2.02 1.62
C GLY A 29 4.21 -1.48 2.70
N TYR A 30 4.60 -0.22 2.56
CA TYR A 30 5.29 0.56 3.58
C TYR A 30 4.64 1.95 3.69
N ASP A 31 4.06 2.27 4.85
CA ASP A 31 3.41 3.56 5.08
C ASP A 31 3.53 3.96 6.56
N THR A 32 3.56 5.25 6.85
CA THR A 32 3.55 5.75 8.23
C THR A 32 2.13 5.83 8.82
N ASP A 33 1.11 5.67 7.98
CA ASP A 33 -0.32 5.71 8.34
C ASP A 33 -0.78 7.13 8.76
N TYR A 34 -0.21 8.18 8.15
CA TYR A 34 -0.55 9.58 8.47
C TYR A 34 -2.04 9.90 8.31
N TYR A 35 -2.70 9.26 7.36
CA TYR A 35 -4.10 9.49 7.02
C TYR A 35 -5.02 8.36 7.49
N LYS A 36 -4.61 7.62 8.53
CA LYS A 36 -5.43 6.54 9.09
C LYS A 36 -6.84 7.06 9.43
N ASN A 37 -7.87 6.29 9.03
CA ASN A 37 -9.29 6.64 9.16
C ASN A 37 -9.77 7.79 8.25
N CYS A 38 -8.99 8.20 7.26
CA CYS A 38 -9.38 9.15 6.22
C CYS A 38 -9.44 8.42 4.86
N ASP A 39 -10.13 7.28 4.84
CA ASP A 39 -10.15 6.41 3.66
C ASP A 39 -11.06 7.02 2.59
N SER A 40 -10.46 7.44 1.48
CA SER A 40 -11.20 7.99 0.33
C SER A 40 -11.75 6.89 -0.59
N ILE A 41 -11.13 5.70 -0.53
CA ILE A 41 -11.43 4.51 -1.33
C ILE A 41 -11.12 3.25 -0.51
N GLU A 42 -11.77 2.15 -0.85
CA GLU A 42 -11.51 0.86 -0.21
C GLU A 42 -10.08 0.39 -0.49
N TYR A 43 -9.34 0.05 0.56
CA TYR A 43 -7.94 -0.33 0.44
C TYR A 43 -7.75 -1.84 0.44
N ILE A 44 -7.24 -2.38 -0.67
CA ILE A 44 -6.88 -3.79 -0.77
C ILE A 44 -5.51 -4.01 -0.10
N CYS A 45 -5.51 -4.79 0.97
CA CYS A 45 -4.31 -5.02 1.76
C CYS A 45 -3.29 -5.89 0.98
N PRO A 46 -2.02 -5.49 0.90
CA PRO A 46 -0.94 -6.27 0.30
C PRO A 46 -0.62 -7.49 1.17
N VAL A 47 0.24 -8.39 0.66
CA VAL A 47 0.62 -9.62 1.39
C VAL A 47 1.27 -9.30 2.75
N LYS A 48 1.91 -8.14 2.84
CA LYS A 48 2.52 -7.61 4.06
C LYS A 48 2.41 -6.10 4.08
N GLN A 49 2.01 -5.55 5.21
CA GLN A 49 2.10 -4.12 5.50
C GLN A 49 3.19 -3.86 6.54
N ILE A 50 4.05 -2.88 6.29
CA ILE A 50 5.00 -2.33 7.24
C ILE A 50 4.49 -0.94 7.62
N THR A 51 4.23 -0.73 8.91
CA THR A 51 3.84 0.59 9.42
C THR A 51 5.00 1.21 10.19
N LYS A 52 5.72 2.15 9.57
CA LYS A 52 6.89 2.79 10.17
C LYS A 52 7.21 4.12 9.45
N ASP A 53 7.89 5.02 10.16
CA ASP A 53 8.54 6.20 9.57
C ASP A 53 10.01 5.87 9.28
N ILE A 54 10.51 6.26 8.09
CA ILE A 54 11.92 6.09 7.70
C ILE A 54 12.81 7.26 8.12
N ARG A 55 12.22 8.36 8.59
CA ARG A 55 12.93 9.57 9.05
C ARG A 55 13.47 9.41 10.46
#